data_AF-A0AAD5ZAB2-F1
#
_entry.id   AF-A0AAD5ZAB2-F1
#
_cell.length_a   1.000
_cell.length_b   1.000
_cell.length_c   1.000
_cell.angle_alpha   90.00
_cell.angle_beta   90.00
_cell.angle_gamma   90.00
#
_symmetry.space_group_name_H-M   'P 1'
#
loop_
_entity.id
_entity.type
_entity.pdbx_description
1 polymer ?
#
loop_
_entity_poly.entity_id
_entity_poly.type
_entity_poly.pdbx_seq_one_letter_code
_entity_poly.pdbx_strand_id
1 'polypeptide(L)'
;MKELGELVHLFVAAFLFHFAAYMIIPATTDITMEALCPGQDACSLAIYLTGFQQAVTGLGALIVTPLVGNLSDKYGRKTLLMLPTTITVLPLAILAYNQTREFIYAYYAVKMVAGMFADGCMQCLSLAYVADRVCERRRASAFAMLLGVSTAGFVSGTLLARLLPVSSTFQVAAVAAMATATYVRLFLEESNPCVAQDDEESTKPLCSTSSSSSSLSDGESSPTLTILRKRPSLSEMINLLTSSSTLSRAAVIAFFHSLGENGLHTALLYYLKARFHFSKDQFADLLLIIGVVGTFSQLTLMPLLAPRIGEEKLLTVGLLASCAHVFLYSIAWSYWVPYLAATFVMLSIFVNSCIRSIVSKKVGSSEQGMAQGCITGVSSFASVICPLIFTPLTAWFLSDDAPFHFKGFSIMCAGFATLTALVYSVTILTGELTTYEGATRPEEEQNSGPNPIFTKEPR
;
A
#
# COMPACT_ATOMS: atom_id res chain seq x y z
N MET A 1 20.09 11.87 -14.72
CA MET A 1 19.05 12.72 -15.35
C MET A 1 18.44 12.08 -16.59
N LYS A 2 19.23 11.52 -17.54
CA LYS A 2 18.68 10.81 -18.72
C LYS A 2 17.70 9.67 -18.39
N GLU A 3 18.06 8.76 -17.48
CA GLU A 3 17.19 7.65 -17.03
C GLU A 3 15.86 8.12 -16.42
N LEU A 4 15.85 9.28 -15.75
CA LEU A 4 14.64 9.86 -15.16
C LEU A 4 13.73 10.48 -16.23
N GLY A 5 14.33 10.98 -17.32
CA GLY A 5 13.63 11.51 -18.49
C GLY A 5 12.79 10.45 -19.19
N GLU A 6 13.27 9.21 -19.21
CA GLU A 6 12.54 8.06 -19.80
C GLU A 6 11.30 7.68 -18.99
N LEU A 7 11.26 7.99 -17.68
CA LEU A 7 10.12 7.72 -16.81
C LEU A 7 9.04 8.81 -16.85
N VAL A 8 9.27 9.94 -17.53
CA VAL A 8 8.34 11.07 -17.54
C VAL A 8 6.95 10.65 -18.01
N HIS A 9 6.85 9.80 -19.04
CA HIS A 9 5.57 9.32 -19.54
C HIS A 9 4.84 8.44 -18.52
N LEU A 10 5.55 7.59 -17.79
CA LEU A 10 4.95 6.81 -16.70
C LEU A 10 4.48 7.72 -15.57
N PHE A 11 5.27 8.73 -15.18
CA PHE A 11 4.89 9.68 -14.13
C PHE A 11 3.64 10.47 -14.51
N VAL A 12 3.55 10.99 -15.75
CA VAL A 12 2.34 11.68 -16.21
C VAL A 12 1.12 10.73 -16.21
N ALA A 13 1.28 9.50 -16.68
CA ALA A 13 0.21 8.51 -16.65
C ALA A 13 -0.25 8.18 -15.22
N ALA A 14 0.69 7.96 -14.30
CA ALA A 14 0.41 7.71 -12.90
C ALA A 14 -0.28 8.91 -12.24
N PHE A 15 0.18 10.13 -12.52
CA PHE A 15 -0.46 11.35 -12.05
C PHE A 15 -1.93 11.42 -12.49
N LEU A 16 -2.19 11.30 -13.80
CA LEU A 16 -3.53 11.44 -14.35
C LEU A 16 -4.49 10.32 -13.88
N PHE A 17 -3.97 9.10 -13.72
CA PHE A 17 -4.75 7.98 -13.18
C PHE A 17 -5.22 8.27 -11.75
N HIS A 18 -4.29 8.62 -10.86
CA HIS A 18 -4.63 8.89 -9.45
C HIS A 18 -5.46 10.18 -9.33
N PHE A 19 -5.19 11.18 -10.15
CA PHE A 19 -6.01 12.38 -10.25
C PHE A 19 -7.49 12.03 -10.51
N ALA A 20 -7.77 11.23 -11.54
CA ALA A 20 -9.13 10.82 -11.86
C ALA A 20 -9.77 9.95 -10.75
N ALA A 21 -9.00 9.00 -10.19
CA ALA A 21 -9.50 8.07 -9.17
C ALA A 21 -9.86 8.77 -7.86
N TYR A 22 -9.03 9.70 -7.39
CA TYR A 22 -9.24 10.38 -6.12
C TYR A 22 -10.21 11.57 -6.20
N MET A 23 -10.42 12.13 -7.39
CA MET A 23 -11.36 13.22 -7.61
C MET A 23 -12.81 12.85 -7.24
N ILE A 24 -13.21 11.58 -7.43
CA ILE A 24 -14.60 11.17 -7.18
C ILE A 24 -14.90 10.79 -5.72
N ILE A 25 -13.87 10.53 -4.89
CA ILE A 25 -14.07 9.98 -3.54
C ILE A 25 -14.95 10.90 -2.67
N PRO A 26 -14.71 12.22 -2.59
CA PRO A 26 -15.55 13.11 -1.77
C PRO A 26 -17.01 13.14 -2.22
N ALA A 27 -17.26 13.04 -3.53
CA ALA A 27 -18.60 13.17 -4.10
C ALA A 27 -19.38 11.84 -4.12
N THR A 28 -18.68 10.70 -4.11
CA THR A 28 -19.31 9.37 -4.22
C THR A 28 -20.25 9.10 -3.04
N THR A 29 -19.83 9.39 -1.81
CA THR A 29 -20.67 9.18 -0.63
C THR A 29 -21.96 10.00 -0.70
N ASP A 30 -21.88 11.27 -1.12
CA ASP A 30 -23.05 12.14 -1.24
C ASP A 30 -24.05 11.65 -2.28
N ILE A 31 -23.59 11.33 -3.50
CA ILE A 31 -24.50 10.87 -4.56
C ILE A 31 -25.10 9.51 -4.21
N THR A 32 -24.31 8.58 -3.67
CA THR A 32 -24.82 7.27 -3.30
C THR A 32 -25.91 7.39 -2.23
N MET A 33 -25.74 8.29 -1.26
CA MET A 33 -26.74 8.56 -0.22
C MET A 33 -28.00 9.20 -0.81
N GLU A 34 -27.84 10.25 -1.60
CA GLU A 34 -28.96 10.97 -2.23
C GLU A 34 -29.81 10.05 -3.13
N ALA A 35 -29.16 9.18 -3.92
CA ALA A 35 -29.85 8.32 -4.87
C ALA A 35 -30.52 7.09 -4.23
N LEU A 36 -29.95 6.55 -3.15
CA LEU A 36 -30.45 5.32 -2.51
C LEU A 36 -31.38 5.59 -1.33
N CYS A 37 -31.12 6.66 -0.57
CA CYS A 37 -31.80 7.01 0.66
C CYS A 37 -31.98 8.55 0.74
N PRO A 38 -32.82 9.14 -0.15
CA PRO A 38 -32.97 10.59 -0.23
C PRO A 38 -33.46 11.18 1.10
N GLY A 39 -32.82 12.26 1.55
CA GLY A 39 -33.16 12.96 2.80
C GLY A 39 -32.71 12.26 4.09
N GLN A 40 -31.91 11.19 4.00
CA GLN A 40 -31.34 10.49 5.17
C GLN A 40 -29.82 10.66 5.24
N ASP A 41 -29.29 10.80 6.46
CA ASP A 41 -27.83 10.90 6.70
C ASP A 41 -27.15 9.56 6.99
N ALA A 42 -27.93 8.49 7.19
CA ALA A 42 -27.47 7.12 7.34
C ALA A 42 -28.29 6.18 6.45
N CYS A 43 -27.61 5.32 5.70
CA CYS A 43 -28.25 4.39 4.77
C CYS A 43 -27.47 3.09 4.75
N SER A 44 -28.01 2.05 5.41
CA SER A 44 -27.37 0.74 5.48
C SER A 44 -27.07 0.18 4.09
N LEU A 45 -27.98 0.39 3.12
CA LEU A 45 -27.80 -0.06 1.74
C LEU A 45 -26.57 0.57 1.06
N ALA A 46 -26.37 1.88 1.20
CA ALA A 46 -25.21 2.58 0.66
C ALA A 46 -23.90 2.08 1.30
N ILE A 47 -23.92 1.87 2.62
CA ILE A 47 -22.79 1.35 3.39
C ILE A 47 -22.44 -0.07 2.92
N TYR A 48 -23.44 -0.97 2.81
CA TYR A 48 -23.24 -2.35 2.32
C TYR A 48 -22.70 -2.41 0.89
N LEU A 49 -23.21 -1.59 -0.03
CA LEU A 49 -22.70 -1.55 -1.41
C LEU A 49 -21.24 -1.12 -1.48
N THR A 50 -20.86 -0.07 -0.74
CA THR A 50 -19.48 0.41 -0.69
C THR A 50 -18.55 -0.61 -0.04
N GLY A 51 -18.98 -1.22 1.07
CA GLY A 51 -18.20 -2.26 1.74
C GLY A 51 -18.00 -3.50 0.88
N PHE A 52 -19.06 -3.98 0.21
CA PHE A 52 -18.94 -5.11 -0.71
C PHE A 52 -18.01 -4.77 -1.89
N GLN A 53 -18.09 -3.55 -2.42
CA GLN A 53 -17.17 -3.08 -3.46
C GLN A 53 -15.70 -3.09 -2.99
N GLN A 54 -15.43 -2.64 -1.77
CA GLN A 54 -14.08 -2.68 -1.21
C GLN A 54 -13.59 -4.11 -0.98
N ALA A 55 -14.45 -5.03 -0.51
CA ALA A 55 -14.08 -6.44 -0.34
C ALA A 55 -13.71 -7.11 -1.68
N VAL A 56 -14.49 -6.85 -2.75
CA VAL A 56 -14.18 -7.33 -4.11
C VAL A 56 -12.88 -6.73 -4.64
N THR A 57 -12.63 -5.44 -4.37
CA THR A 57 -11.39 -4.76 -4.75
C THR A 57 -10.18 -5.37 -4.03
N GLY A 58 -10.31 -5.63 -2.73
CA GLY A 58 -9.30 -6.34 -1.92
C GLY A 58 -9.03 -7.76 -2.43
N LEU A 59 -10.06 -8.46 -2.90
CA LEU A 59 -9.92 -9.80 -3.48
C LEU A 59 -9.11 -9.75 -4.79
N GLY A 60 -9.36 -8.73 -5.62
CA GLY A 60 -8.54 -8.44 -6.79
C GLY A 60 -7.09 -8.10 -6.44
N ALA A 61 -6.86 -7.31 -5.39
CA ALA A 61 -5.52 -7.02 -4.89
C ALA A 61 -4.78 -8.28 -4.40
N LEU A 62 -5.50 -9.24 -3.79
CA LEU A 62 -4.94 -10.49 -3.29
C LEU A 62 -4.64 -11.50 -4.41
N ILE A 63 -5.52 -11.63 -5.41
CA ILE A 63 -5.45 -12.70 -6.42
C ILE A 63 -5.03 -12.18 -7.79
N VAL A 64 -5.71 -11.15 -8.29
CA VAL A 64 -5.54 -10.65 -9.67
C VAL A 64 -4.23 -9.88 -9.81
N THR A 65 -3.86 -9.06 -8.83
CA THR A 65 -2.65 -8.22 -8.91
C THR A 65 -1.36 -9.03 -9.08
N PRO A 66 -1.08 -10.08 -8.27
CA PRO A 66 0.09 -10.94 -8.51
C PRO A 66 0.03 -11.70 -9.85
N LEU A 67 -1.16 -12.09 -10.31
CA LEU A 67 -1.34 -12.76 -11.59
C LEU A 67 -1.00 -11.84 -12.76
N VAL A 68 -1.54 -10.61 -12.73
CA VAL A 68 -1.29 -9.57 -13.73
C VAL A 68 0.19 -9.16 -13.73
N GLY A 69 0.82 -9.04 -12.56
CA GLY A 69 2.26 -8.82 -12.44
C GLY A 69 3.07 -9.86 -13.21
N ASN A 70 2.82 -11.15 -12.96
CA ASN A 70 3.50 -12.24 -13.68
C ASN A 70 3.18 -12.27 -15.18
N LEU A 71 1.95 -11.93 -15.57
CA LEU A 71 1.58 -11.86 -16.99
C LEU A 71 2.30 -10.71 -17.69
N SER A 72 2.50 -9.58 -17.01
CA SER A 72 3.21 -8.45 -17.58
C SER A 72 4.71 -8.71 -17.82
N ASP A 73 5.31 -9.66 -17.10
CA ASP A 73 6.68 -10.12 -17.41
C ASP A 73 6.76 -10.80 -18.79
N LYS A 74 5.67 -11.43 -19.25
CA LYS A 74 5.61 -12.18 -20.51
C LYS A 74 5.04 -11.37 -21.67
N TYR A 75 4.00 -10.60 -21.41
CA TYR A 75 3.23 -9.87 -22.43
C TYR A 75 3.61 -8.39 -22.56
N GLY A 76 4.56 -7.92 -21.74
CA GLY A 76 5.00 -6.53 -21.69
C GLY A 76 4.27 -5.71 -20.63
N ARG A 77 5.01 -4.78 -20.00
CA ARG A 77 4.49 -3.88 -18.96
C ARG A 77 3.51 -2.87 -19.53
N LYS A 78 3.78 -2.28 -20.70
CA LYS A 78 2.90 -1.27 -21.30
C LYS A 78 1.54 -1.89 -21.64
N THR A 79 1.55 -3.05 -22.27
CA THR A 79 0.32 -3.77 -22.66
C THR A 79 -0.57 -4.05 -21.45
N LEU A 80 0.01 -4.48 -20.33
CA LEU A 80 -0.77 -4.76 -19.13
C LEU A 80 -1.17 -3.48 -18.37
N LEU A 81 -0.42 -2.38 -18.49
CA LEU A 81 -0.78 -1.08 -17.90
C LEU A 81 -1.97 -0.41 -18.62
N MET A 82 -2.25 -0.79 -19.86
CA MET A 82 -3.46 -0.35 -20.58
C MET A 82 -4.76 -0.90 -19.97
N LEU A 83 -4.70 -2.04 -19.29
CA LEU A 83 -5.87 -2.66 -18.66
C LEU A 83 -6.46 -1.81 -17.52
N PRO A 84 -5.73 -1.46 -16.45
CA PRO A 84 -6.25 -0.63 -15.36
C PRO A 84 -6.69 0.76 -15.84
N THR A 85 -5.98 1.35 -16.81
CA THR A 85 -6.30 2.70 -17.31
C THR A 85 -7.54 2.74 -18.20
N THR A 86 -7.88 1.66 -18.90
CA THR A 86 -9.09 1.60 -19.74
C THR A 86 -10.32 1.17 -18.96
N ILE A 87 -10.20 0.16 -18.08
CA ILE A 87 -11.35 -0.39 -17.36
C ILE A 87 -11.97 0.61 -16.37
N THR A 88 -11.17 1.56 -15.86
CA THR A 88 -11.61 2.62 -14.95
C THR A 88 -12.45 3.71 -15.60
N VAL A 89 -12.44 3.83 -16.94
CA VAL A 89 -13.24 4.81 -17.67
C VAL A 89 -14.74 4.52 -17.54
N LEU A 90 -15.13 3.25 -17.64
CA LEU A 90 -16.54 2.85 -17.68
C LEU A 90 -17.33 3.24 -16.41
N PRO A 91 -16.90 2.92 -15.18
CA PRO A 91 -17.65 3.32 -13.99
C PRO A 91 -17.74 4.86 -13.86
N LEU A 92 -16.69 5.59 -14.26
CA LEU A 92 -16.71 7.06 -14.24
C LEU A 92 -17.70 7.62 -15.27
N ALA A 93 -17.75 7.05 -16.47
CA ALA A 93 -18.67 7.47 -17.52
C ALA A 93 -20.15 7.25 -17.14
N ILE A 94 -20.46 6.17 -16.41
CA ILE A 94 -21.82 5.88 -15.92
C ILE A 94 -22.34 7.04 -15.05
N LEU A 95 -21.55 7.46 -14.05
CA LEU A 95 -21.93 8.55 -13.14
C LEU A 95 -21.78 9.95 -13.75
N ALA A 96 -20.97 10.09 -14.80
CA ALA A 96 -20.92 11.32 -15.59
C ALA A 96 -22.18 11.53 -16.44
N TYR A 97 -22.86 10.45 -16.85
CA TYR A 97 -24.07 10.50 -17.65
C TYR A 97 -25.33 10.74 -16.81
N ASN A 98 -25.57 9.91 -15.78
CA ASN A 98 -26.74 10.05 -14.92
C ASN A 98 -26.47 9.50 -13.51
N GLN A 99 -27.16 10.06 -12.52
CA GLN A 99 -26.96 9.80 -11.09
C GLN A 99 -28.24 9.26 -10.43
N THR A 100 -29.17 8.71 -11.21
CA THR A 100 -30.35 8.04 -10.67
C THR A 100 -29.97 6.72 -9.99
N ARG A 101 -30.90 6.19 -9.18
CA ARG A 101 -30.75 4.94 -8.45
C ARG A 101 -30.26 3.76 -9.31
N GLU A 102 -30.78 3.61 -10.53
CA GLU A 102 -30.39 2.55 -11.46
C GLU A 102 -28.92 2.68 -11.90
N PHE A 103 -28.49 3.91 -12.20
CA PHE A 103 -27.11 4.20 -12.61
C PHE A 103 -26.13 4.02 -11.46
N ILE A 104 -26.54 4.25 -10.22
CA ILE A 104 -25.72 3.97 -9.04
C ILE A 104 -25.49 2.47 -8.87
N TYR A 105 -26.51 1.63 -9.03
CA TYR A 105 -26.31 0.18 -9.02
C TYR A 105 -25.41 -0.28 -10.17
N ALA A 106 -25.62 0.25 -11.39
CA ALA A 106 -24.76 -0.04 -12.54
C ALA A 106 -23.30 0.37 -12.28
N TYR A 107 -23.09 1.55 -11.69
CA TYR A 107 -21.78 2.04 -11.28
C TYR A 107 -21.10 1.08 -10.31
N TYR A 108 -21.78 0.64 -9.23
CA TYR A 108 -21.18 -0.28 -8.26
C TYR A 108 -20.87 -1.64 -8.88
N ALA A 109 -21.76 -2.18 -9.73
CA ALA A 109 -21.54 -3.45 -10.42
C ALA A 109 -20.30 -3.38 -11.33
N VAL A 110 -20.18 -2.32 -12.13
CA VAL A 110 -19.03 -2.11 -13.00
C VAL A 110 -17.76 -1.79 -12.20
N LYS A 111 -17.86 -0.96 -11.16
CA LYS A 111 -16.74 -0.57 -10.30
C LYS A 111 -16.15 -1.75 -9.55
N MET A 112 -16.97 -2.74 -9.16
CA MET A 112 -16.48 -3.99 -8.56
C MET A 112 -15.56 -4.73 -9.52
N VAL A 113 -15.99 -4.92 -10.76
CA VAL A 113 -15.17 -5.59 -11.80
C VAL A 113 -13.93 -4.75 -12.11
N ALA A 114 -14.09 -3.43 -12.30
CA ALA A 114 -12.97 -2.53 -12.58
C ALA A 114 -11.95 -2.53 -11.44
N GLY A 115 -12.39 -2.45 -10.19
CA GLY A 115 -11.53 -2.44 -9.00
C GLY A 115 -10.64 -3.67 -8.88
N MET A 116 -11.10 -4.84 -9.35
CA MET A 116 -10.27 -6.05 -9.36
C MET A 116 -9.03 -5.94 -10.27
N PHE A 117 -9.14 -5.19 -11.37
CA PHE A 117 -8.11 -5.05 -12.39
C PHE A 117 -7.44 -3.67 -12.40
N ALA A 118 -7.91 -2.72 -11.59
CA ALA A 118 -7.45 -1.35 -11.58
C ALA A 118 -6.45 -1.08 -10.45
N ASP A 119 -6.94 -0.90 -9.23
CA ASP A 119 -6.21 -0.27 -8.11
C ASP A 119 -4.86 -0.97 -7.82
N GLY A 120 -4.90 -2.27 -7.53
CA GLY A 120 -3.68 -3.03 -7.24
C GLY A 120 -2.77 -3.23 -8.46
N CYS A 121 -3.35 -3.41 -9.64
CA CYS A 121 -2.60 -3.65 -10.88
C CYS A 121 -1.83 -2.40 -11.32
N MET A 122 -2.43 -1.21 -11.23
CA MET A 122 -1.76 0.04 -11.57
C MET A 122 -0.49 0.24 -10.74
N GLN A 123 -0.59 0.04 -9.42
CA GLN A 123 0.56 0.22 -8.52
C GLN A 123 1.64 -0.85 -8.77
N CYS A 124 1.24 -2.12 -8.91
CA CYS A 124 2.17 -3.22 -9.18
C CYS A 124 2.92 -3.04 -10.49
N LEU A 125 2.20 -2.75 -11.59
CA LEU A 125 2.78 -2.60 -12.92
C LEU A 125 3.66 -1.35 -13.04
N SER A 126 3.27 -0.24 -12.40
CA SER A 126 4.08 0.98 -12.42
C SER A 126 5.41 0.79 -11.66
N LEU A 127 5.39 0.11 -10.51
CA LEU A 127 6.61 -0.22 -9.78
C LEU A 127 7.50 -1.18 -10.58
N ALA A 128 6.90 -2.18 -11.23
CA ALA A 128 7.65 -3.11 -12.05
C ALA A 128 8.28 -2.43 -13.28
N TYR A 129 7.55 -1.51 -13.94
CA TYR A 129 8.08 -0.70 -15.04
C TYR A 129 9.29 0.14 -14.61
N VAL A 130 9.22 0.80 -13.44
CA VAL A 130 10.35 1.55 -12.89
C VAL A 130 11.52 0.62 -12.57
N ALA A 131 11.26 -0.57 -12.03
CA ALA A 131 12.30 -1.54 -11.72
C ALA A 131 13.04 -2.04 -12.98
N ASP A 132 12.31 -2.16 -14.09
CA ASP A 132 12.85 -2.60 -15.38
C ASP A 132 13.73 -1.52 -16.03
N ARG A 133 13.39 -0.23 -15.89
CA ARG A 133 14.12 0.91 -16.50
C ARG A 133 15.22 1.51 -15.62
N VAL A 134 15.17 1.32 -14.30
CA VAL A 134 16.11 1.94 -13.35
C VAL A 134 16.95 0.89 -12.64
N CYS A 135 18.26 1.00 -12.85
CA CYS A 135 19.26 0.17 -12.20
C CYS A 135 19.34 0.42 -10.67
N GLU A 136 19.80 -0.58 -9.92
CA GLU A 136 19.56 -0.71 -8.46
C GLU A 136 19.96 0.53 -7.63
N ARG A 137 21.08 1.18 -7.98
CA ARG A 137 21.62 2.34 -7.26
C ARG A 137 20.64 3.53 -7.17
N ARG A 138 19.78 3.72 -8.17
CA ARG A 138 18.81 4.84 -8.25
C ARG A 138 17.36 4.41 -8.09
N ARG A 139 17.09 3.10 -8.03
CA ARG A 139 15.75 2.52 -8.02
C ARG A 139 14.89 3.02 -6.85
N ALA A 140 15.47 3.12 -5.66
CA ALA A 140 14.77 3.64 -4.48
C ALA A 140 14.27 5.08 -4.68
N SER A 141 15.09 5.95 -5.27
CA SER A 141 14.70 7.33 -5.58
C SER A 141 13.60 7.38 -6.64
N ALA A 142 13.68 6.53 -7.68
CA ALA A 142 12.65 6.47 -8.71
C ALA A 142 11.30 5.95 -8.17
N PHE A 143 11.29 4.95 -7.29
CA PHE A 143 10.09 4.49 -6.59
C PHE A 143 9.48 5.59 -5.72
N ALA A 144 10.31 6.34 -4.99
CA ALA A 144 9.85 7.46 -4.19
C ALA A 144 9.22 8.57 -5.05
N MET A 145 9.81 8.86 -6.21
CA MET A 145 9.25 9.82 -7.17
C MET A 145 7.91 9.35 -7.74
N LEU A 146 7.81 8.09 -8.16
CA LEU A 146 6.56 7.51 -8.64
C LEU A 146 5.45 7.67 -7.59
N LEU A 147 5.75 7.33 -6.33
CA LEU A 147 4.80 7.46 -5.23
C LEU A 147 4.44 8.92 -4.99
N GLY A 148 5.41 9.83 -4.99
CA GLY A 148 5.18 11.27 -4.83
C GLY A 148 4.30 11.87 -5.93
N VAL A 149 4.47 11.43 -7.18
CA VAL A 149 3.62 11.83 -8.31
C VAL A 149 2.20 11.32 -8.16
N SER A 150 2.02 10.07 -7.71
CA SER A 150 0.69 9.52 -7.38
C SER A 150 0.00 10.33 -6.27
N THR A 151 0.74 10.74 -5.24
CA THR A 151 0.19 11.57 -4.16
C THR A 151 -0.11 13.00 -4.62
N ALA A 152 0.68 13.56 -5.54
CA ALA A 152 0.34 14.83 -6.18
C ALA A 152 -0.97 14.72 -6.99
N GLY A 153 -1.19 13.59 -7.67
CA GLY A 153 -2.45 13.27 -8.33
C GLY A 153 -3.62 13.21 -7.35
N PHE A 154 -3.44 12.55 -6.20
CA PHE A 154 -4.42 12.54 -5.11
C PHE A 154 -4.78 13.96 -4.65
N VAL A 155 -3.80 14.76 -4.21
CA VAL A 155 -4.04 16.11 -3.67
C VAL A 155 -4.68 17.02 -4.72
N SER A 156 -4.18 17.02 -5.95
CA SER A 156 -4.73 17.87 -7.02
C SER A 156 -6.12 17.43 -7.48
N GLY A 157 -6.39 16.12 -7.56
CA GLY A 157 -7.71 15.58 -7.89
C GLY A 157 -8.75 15.92 -6.83
N THR A 158 -8.41 15.74 -5.55
CA THR A 158 -9.28 16.13 -4.44
C THR A 158 -9.48 17.64 -4.35
N LEU A 159 -8.45 18.44 -4.64
CA LEU A 159 -8.57 19.90 -4.70
C LEU A 159 -9.54 20.33 -5.80
N LEU A 160 -9.44 19.74 -6.99
CA LEU A 160 -10.37 20.06 -8.06
C LEU A 160 -11.79 19.59 -7.73
N ALA A 161 -11.93 18.40 -7.11
CA ALA A 161 -13.20 17.92 -6.60
C ALA A 161 -13.83 18.90 -5.61
N ARG A 162 -13.03 19.54 -4.74
CA ARG A 162 -13.49 20.57 -3.79
C ARG A 162 -14.07 21.81 -4.48
N LEU A 163 -13.47 22.23 -5.60
CA LEU A 163 -13.83 23.46 -6.30
C LEU A 163 -14.98 23.27 -7.30
N LEU A 164 -15.17 22.06 -7.82
CA LEU A 164 -16.21 21.77 -8.80
C LEU A 164 -17.55 21.40 -8.13
N PRO A 165 -18.69 21.65 -8.80
CA PRO A 165 -19.97 21.07 -8.41
C PRO A 165 -19.98 19.54 -8.51
N VAL A 166 -20.87 18.90 -7.74
CA VAL A 166 -21.07 17.43 -7.76
C VAL A 166 -21.32 16.91 -9.19
N SER A 167 -22.14 17.62 -9.97
CA SER A 167 -22.51 17.24 -11.35
C SER A 167 -21.31 17.20 -12.31
N SER A 168 -20.43 18.20 -12.24
CA SER A 168 -19.25 18.30 -13.11
C SER A 168 -18.09 17.41 -12.66
N THR A 169 -18.05 17.00 -11.38
CA THR A 169 -16.93 16.24 -10.81
C THR A 169 -16.71 14.91 -11.56
N PHE A 170 -17.77 14.16 -11.85
CA PHE A 170 -17.67 12.87 -12.55
C PHE A 170 -17.36 13.03 -14.03
N GLN A 171 -17.86 14.10 -14.66
CA GLN A 171 -17.56 14.41 -16.06
C GLN A 171 -16.06 14.70 -16.24
N VAL A 172 -15.48 15.54 -15.37
CA VAL A 172 -14.05 15.86 -15.42
C VAL A 172 -13.21 14.63 -15.08
N ALA A 173 -13.60 13.83 -14.09
CA ALA A 173 -12.91 12.58 -13.76
C ALA A 173 -12.94 11.58 -14.93
N ALA A 174 -14.07 11.42 -15.62
CA ALA A 174 -14.19 10.56 -16.79
C ALA A 174 -13.31 11.03 -17.96
N VAL A 175 -13.27 12.34 -18.22
CA VAL A 175 -12.38 12.94 -19.23
C VAL A 175 -10.91 12.71 -18.88
N ALA A 176 -10.52 12.91 -17.61
CA ALA A 176 -9.17 12.65 -17.15
C ALA A 176 -8.77 11.16 -17.27
N ALA A 177 -9.69 10.23 -16.98
CA ALA A 177 -9.45 8.80 -17.18
C ALA A 177 -9.29 8.42 -18.66
N MET A 178 -10.14 8.96 -19.54
CA MET A 178 -10.00 8.78 -21.00
C MET A 178 -8.69 9.37 -21.53
N ALA A 179 -8.30 10.54 -21.04
CA ALA A 179 -7.01 11.16 -21.36
C ALA A 179 -5.85 10.28 -20.89
N THR A 180 -5.95 9.67 -19.70
CA THR A 180 -4.94 8.74 -19.17
C THR A 180 -4.79 7.52 -20.08
N ALA A 181 -5.89 6.83 -20.41
CA ALA A 181 -5.88 5.66 -21.29
C ALA A 181 -5.29 6.00 -22.68
N THR A 182 -5.66 7.16 -23.23
CA THR A 182 -5.15 7.64 -24.52
C THR A 182 -3.67 7.97 -24.43
N TYR A 183 -3.24 8.63 -23.36
CA TYR A 183 -1.85 9.03 -23.13
C TYR A 183 -0.93 7.81 -23.00
N VAL A 184 -1.31 6.80 -22.21
CA VAL A 184 -0.54 5.56 -22.09
C VAL A 184 -0.42 4.84 -23.43
N ARG A 185 -1.50 4.81 -24.21
CA ARG A 185 -1.48 4.18 -25.54
C ARG A 185 -0.49 4.85 -26.49
N LEU A 186 -0.51 6.19 -26.53
CA LEU A 186 0.26 6.99 -27.49
C LEU A 186 1.71 7.21 -27.08
N PHE A 187 1.98 7.52 -25.81
CA PHE A 187 3.28 8.03 -25.36
C PHE A 187 4.10 7.07 -24.50
N LEU A 188 3.47 6.12 -23.80
CA LEU A 188 4.25 5.18 -23.00
C LEU A 188 4.93 4.17 -23.93
N GLU A 189 6.22 3.96 -23.77
CA GLU A 189 6.96 2.93 -24.52
C GLU A 189 7.00 1.61 -23.74
N GLU A 190 7.23 0.50 -24.44
CA GLU A 190 7.43 -0.79 -23.78
C GLU A 190 8.71 -0.75 -22.91
N SER A 191 8.69 -1.43 -21.76
CA SER A 191 9.86 -1.48 -20.88
C SER A 191 10.91 -2.42 -21.48
N ASN A 192 12.09 -1.90 -21.80
CA ASN A 192 13.26 -2.73 -22.09
C ASN A 192 14.06 -2.92 -20.79
N PRO A 193 14.58 -4.12 -20.50
CA PRO A 193 15.38 -4.36 -19.29
C PRO A 193 16.60 -3.42 -19.21
N CYS A 194 16.91 -2.90 -18.01
CA CYS A 194 18.12 -2.12 -17.74
C CYS A 194 19.35 -3.00 -18.04
N VAL A 195 19.99 -2.79 -19.18
CA VAL A 195 21.34 -3.31 -19.43
C VAL A 195 22.28 -2.37 -18.70
N ALA A 196 22.96 -2.86 -17.66
CA ALA A 196 24.05 -2.12 -17.08
C ALA A 196 25.06 -1.84 -18.20
N GLN A 197 25.19 -0.57 -18.60
CA GLN A 197 26.37 -0.16 -19.32
C GLN A 197 27.52 -0.27 -18.32
N ASP A 198 28.20 -1.41 -18.33
CA ASP A 198 29.57 -1.44 -17.85
C ASP A 198 30.32 -0.37 -18.65
N ASP A 199 30.93 0.57 -17.95
CA ASP A 199 31.95 1.45 -18.49
C ASP A 199 33.15 0.56 -18.91
N GLU A 200 33.03 -0.11 -20.06
CA GLU A 200 34.12 -0.86 -20.69
C GLU A 200 35.01 0.13 -21.44
N GLU A 201 35.79 0.91 -20.69
CA GLU A 201 37.02 1.49 -21.19
C GLU A 201 38.17 1.05 -20.27
N SER A 202 39.02 0.17 -20.82
CA SER A 202 40.16 -0.52 -20.18
C SER A 202 39.76 -1.72 -19.30
N THR A 203 39.85 -2.97 -19.77
CA THR A 203 41.12 -3.68 -19.97
C THR A 203 40.83 -4.99 -20.71
N LYS A 204 41.33 -5.15 -21.94
CA LYS A 204 41.33 -6.46 -22.63
C LYS A 204 42.33 -7.39 -21.94
N PRO A 205 41.98 -8.63 -21.58
CA PRO A 205 42.98 -9.68 -21.52
C PRO A 205 43.17 -10.24 -22.93
N LEU A 206 44.34 -9.92 -23.50
CA LEU A 206 44.97 -10.72 -24.53
C LEU A 206 45.02 -12.17 -24.06
N CYS A 207 44.44 -13.09 -24.83
CA CYS A 207 44.99 -14.44 -25.01
C CYS A 207 44.34 -15.12 -26.20
N SER A 208 44.88 -14.83 -27.38
CA SER A 208 44.81 -15.69 -28.55
C SER A 208 45.87 -16.78 -28.43
N THR A 209 45.50 -18.07 -28.51
CA THR A 209 46.24 -19.09 -29.28
C THR A 209 45.47 -20.40 -29.37
N SER A 210 44.95 -20.65 -30.58
CA SER A 210 45.02 -21.90 -31.37
C SER A 210 45.15 -23.27 -30.68
N SER A 211 44.18 -24.14 -30.94
CA SER A 211 44.42 -25.47 -31.53
C SER A 211 43.13 -26.11 -32.08
N SER A 212 43.27 -26.78 -33.21
CA SER A 212 42.27 -27.22 -34.19
C SER A 212 41.69 -28.63 -33.98
N SER A 213 40.52 -28.84 -34.60
CA SER A 213 39.90 -30.08 -35.15
C SER A 213 39.51 -31.23 -34.20
N SER A 214 38.21 -31.62 -34.17
CA SER A 214 37.62 -32.68 -35.02
C SER A 214 36.22 -33.16 -34.57
N SER A 215 35.42 -33.52 -35.57
CA SER A 215 34.29 -34.48 -35.61
C SER A 215 32.91 -34.13 -35.00
N LEU A 216 31.91 -34.33 -35.87
CA LEU A 216 30.47 -34.27 -35.68
C LEU A 216 29.95 -35.39 -34.74
N SER A 217 28.97 -35.06 -33.91
CA SER A 217 27.75 -35.86 -33.70
C SER A 217 26.76 -35.10 -32.80
N ASP A 218 25.60 -34.80 -33.37
CA ASP A 218 24.25 -34.79 -32.78
C ASP A 218 24.03 -34.29 -31.35
N GLY A 219 23.18 -33.26 -31.24
CA GLY A 219 22.44 -32.95 -30.02
C GLY A 219 22.33 -31.45 -29.76
N GLU A 220 21.46 -30.75 -30.48
CA GLU A 220 20.93 -29.46 -30.04
C GLU A 220 20.42 -29.57 -28.60
N SER A 221 21.19 -29.00 -27.66
CA SER A 221 20.70 -28.67 -26.32
C SER A 221 20.87 -27.16 -26.14
N SER A 222 19.93 -26.44 -26.73
CA SER A 222 19.70 -25.02 -26.44
C SER A 222 19.54 -24.84 -24.92
N PRO A 223 20.23 -23.87 -24.26
CA PRO A 223 20.07 -23.61 -22.83
C PRO A 223 18.81 -22.77 -22.60
N THR A 224 17.64 -23.26 -23.01
CA THR A 224 16.39 -22.47 -23.05
C THR A 224 15.36 -22.88 -21.99
N LEU A 225 15.71 -23.67 -20.96
CA LEU A 225 14.67 -24.19 -20.06
C LEU A 225 15.04 -24.39 -18.59
N THR A 226 15.74 -23.42 -17.99
CA THR A 226 16.01 -23.40 -16.54
C THR A 226 15.39 -22.23 -15.78
N ILE A 227 14.47 -21.47 -16.36
CA ILE A 227 13.74 -20.39 -15.66
C ILE A 227 12.21 -20.57 -15.79
N LEU A 228 11.71 -21.78 -15.53
CA LEU A 228 10.40 -21.89 -14.90
C LEU A 228 10.64 -21.67 -13.41
N ARG A 229 10.68 -20.40 -12.99
CA ARG A 229 10.70 -20.02 -11.56
C ARG A 229 9.46 -20.65 -10.92
N LYS A 230 9.66 -21.80 -10.27
CA LYS A 230 8.63 -22.52 -9.54
C LYS A 230 8.04 -21.52 -8.55
N ARG A 231 6.74 -21.24 -8.65
CA ARG A 231 6.08 -20.31 -7.73
C ARG A 231 6.34 -20.82 -6.31
N PRO A 232 6.81 -19.97 -5.38
CA PRO A 232 6.96 -20.40 -4.01
C PRO A 232 5.61 -20.90 -3.49
N SER A 233 5.60 -22.08 -2.88
CA SER A 233 4.38 -22.67 -2.36
C SER A 233 3.84 -21.82 -1.19
N LEU A 234 2.53 -21.82 -0.95
CA LEU A 234 1.95 -21.12 0.22
C LEU A 234 2.59 -21.61 1.54
N SER A 235 2.97 -22.88 1.59
CA SER A 235 3.74 -23.45 2.70
C SER A 235 5.13 -22.81 2.86
N GLU A 236 5.87 -22.59 1.77
CA GLU A 236 7.17 -21.90 1.83
C GLU A 236 7.03 -20.45 2.30
N MET A 237 5.99 -19.75 1.84
CA MET A 237 5.69 -18.40 2.30
C MET A 237 5.38 -18.33 3.79
N ILE A 238 4.56 -19.26 4.29
CA ILE A 238 4.22 -19.36 5.72
C ILE A 238 5.46 -19.71 6.52
N ASN A 239 6.23 -20.72 6.10
CA ASN A 239 7.46 -21.13 6.76
C ASN A 239 8.49 -19.99 6.84
N LEU A 240 8.59 -19.15 5.81
CA LEU A 240 9.44 -17.97 5.84
C LEU A 240 8.96 -16.95 6.88
N LEU A 241 7.66 -16.63 6.91
CA LEU A 241 7.12 -15.69 7.89
C LEU A 241 7.25 -16.18 9.33
N THR A 242 7.19 -17.50 9.55
CA THR A 242 7.33 -18.11 10.89
C THR A 242 8.77 -18.47 11.24
N SER A 243 9.71 -18.32 10.31
CA SER A 243 11.14 -18.67 10.52
C SER A 243 11.81 -17.85 11.62
N SER A 244 11.38 -16.60 11.82
CA SER A 244 11.89 -15.74 12.88
C SER A 244 10.78 -15.05 13.65
N SER A 245 11.02 -14.82 14.94
CA SER A 245 10.09 -14.09 15.82
C SER A 245 9.84 -12.67 15.31
N THR A 246 10.83 -12.03 14.69
CA THR A 246 10.68 -10.67 14.14
C THR A 246 9.79 -10.66 12.89
N LEU A 247 9.97 -11.60 11.97
CA LEU A 247 9.14 -11.70 10.76
C LEU A 247 7.68 -12.04 11.11
N SER A 248 7.47 -12.95 12.06
CA SER A 248 6.13 -13.31 12.55
C SER A 248 5.45 -12.10 13.18
N ARG A 249 6.14 -11.36 14.05
CA ARG A 249 5.61 -10.12 14.65
C ARG A 249 5.34 -9.05 13.59
N ALA A 250 6.22 -8.88 12.60
CA ALA A 250 6.01 -7.92 11.50
C ALA A 250 4.77 -8.27 10.66
N ALA A 251 4.51 -9.56 10.41
CA ALA A 251 3.30 -10.01 9.73
C ALA A 251 2.04 -9.73 10.56
N VAL A 252 2.08 -9.95 11.88
CA VAL A 252 0.96 -9.61 12.79
C VAL A 252 0.70 -8.10 12.77
N ILE A 253 1.74 -7.28 12.88
CA ILE A 253 1.63 -5.81 12.81
C ILE A 253 1.04 -5.38 11.45
N ALA A 254 1.54 -5.93 10.34
CA ALA A 254 1.03 -5.63 9.01
C ALA A 254 -0.46 -5.98 8.85
N PHE A 255 -0.87 -7.15 9.36
CA PHE A 255 -2.26 -7.59 9.33
C PHE A 255 -3.17 -6.64 10.13
N PHE A 256 -2.86 -6.41 11.41
CA PHE A 256 -3.72 -5.65 12.30
C PHE A 256 -3.73 -4.15 11.99
N HIS A 257 -2.60 -3.58 11.55
CA HIS A 257 -2.58 -2.21 11.05
C HIS A 257 -3.41 -2.08 9.77
N SER A 258 -3.25 -3.00 8.81
CA SER A 258 -4.06 -2.98 7.58
C SER A 258 -5.55 -3.17 7.89
N LEU A 259 -5.90 -4.03 8.85
CA LEU A 259 -7.27 -4.25 9.29
C LEU A 259 -7.88 -2.98 9.90
N GLY A 260 -7.15 -2.30 10.79
CA GLY A 260 -7.60 -1.06 11.42
C GLY A 260 -7.68 0.11 10.44
N GLU A 261 -6.67 0.31 9.61
CA GLU A 261 -6.62 1.44 8.67
C GLU A 261 -7.68 1.31 7.57
N ASN A 262 -7.85 0.12 7.01
CA ASN A 262 -8.93 -0.13 6.05
C ASN A 262 -10.31 -0.04 6.74
N GLY A 263 -10.41 -0.45 8.01
CA GLY A 263 -11.65 -0.40 8.78
C GLY A 263 -12.12 1.05 8.99
N LEU A 264 -11.18 1.92 9.32
CA LEU A 264 -11.40 3.36 9.34
C LEU A 264 -11.86 3.86 7.96
N HIS A 265 -11.13 3.57 6.89
CA HIS A 265 -11.48 4.04 5.53
C HIS A 265 -12.86 3.57 5.07
N THR A 266 -13.26 2.35 5.44
CA THR A 266 -14.58 1.77 5.12
C THR A 266 -15.71 2.57 5.78
N ALA A 267 -15.52 2.99 7.02
CA ALA A 267 -16.56 3.61 7.84
C ALA A 267 -16.58 5.15 7.79
N LEU A 268 -15.43 5.78 7.59
CA LEU A 268 -15.20 7.20 7.93
C LEU A 268 -16.17 8.17 7.25
N LEU A 269 -16.33 8.12 5.92
CA LEU A 269 -17.15 9.11 5.22
C LEU A 269 -18.64 8.99 5.57
N TYR A 270 -19.15 7.76 5.69
CA TYR A 270 -20.54 7.52 6.12
C TYR A 270 -20.74 7.91 7.59
N TYR A 271 -19.78 7.63 8.47
CA TYR A 271 -19.81 8.08 9.86
C TYR A 271 -19.87 9.61 9.96
N LEU A 272 -19.00 10.32 9.23
CA LEU A 272 -18.96 11.79 9.24
C LEU A 272 -20.22 12.40 8.65
N LYS A 273 -20.82 11.77 7.62
CA LYS A 273 -22.13 12.17 7.11
C LYS A 273 -23.22 12.01 8.18
N ALA A 274 -23.33 10.83 8.77
CA ALA A 274 -24.35 10.52 9.77
C ALA A 274 -24.19 11.30 11.10
N ARG A 275 -22.96 11.72 11.44
CA ARG A 275 -22.65 12.42 12.70
C ARG A 275 -22.68 13.94 12.57
N PHE A 276 -22.19 14.47 11.45
CA PHE A 276 -21.95 15.91 11.27
C PHE A 276 -22.56 16.48 9.99
N HIS A 277 -23.31 15.69 9.21
CA HIS A 277 -23.89 16.08 7.93
C HIS A 277 -22.83 16.56 6.94
N PHE A 278 -21.66 15.90 6.95
CA PHE A 278 -20.59 16.27 6.04
C PHE A 278 -21.05 16.20 4.58
N SER A 279 -20.72 17.25 3.85
CA SER A 279 -20.88 17.32 2.40
C SER A 279 -19.58 16.95 1.68
N LYS A 280 -19.66 16.75 0.37
CA LYS A 280 -18.53 16.62 -0.56
C LYS A 280 -17.39 17.57 -0.24
N ASP A 281 -17.71 18.83 0.07
CA ASP A 281 -16.71 19.87 0.29
C ASP A 281 -15.91 19.59 1.56
N GLN A 282 -16.60 19.22 2.63
CA GLN A 282 -15.96 18.87 3.90
C GLN A 282 -15.19 17.55 3.82
N PHE A 283 -15.68 16.57 3.04
CA PHE A 283 -14.92 15.37 2.72
C PHE A 283 -13.65 15.69 1.94
N ALA A 284 -13.73 16.58 0.95
CA ALA A 284 -12.58 16.99 0.16
C ALA A 284 -11.57 17.77 1.01
N ASP A 285 -12.03 18.68 1.88
CA ASP A 285 -11.17 19.40 2.82
C ASP A 285 -10.41 18.43 3.75
N LEU A 286 -11.10 17.40 4.26
CA LEU A 286 -10.49 16.38 5.11
C LEU A 286 -9.43 15.57 4.35
N LEU A 287 -9.77 15.09 3.15
CA LEU A 287 -8.86 14.31 2.31
C LEU A 287 -7.67 15.13 1.83
N LEU A 288 -7.84 16.44 1.60
CA LEU A 288 -6.74 17.35 1.29
C LEU A 288 -5.76 17.49 2.44
N ILE A 289 -6.25 17.64 3.68
CA ILE A 289 -5.38 17.64 4.86
C ILE A 289 -4.60 16.34 4.89
N ILE A 290 -5.27 15.17 4.84
CA ILE A 290 -4.61 13.85 4.84
C ILE A 290 -3.53 13.76 3.75
N GLY A 291 -3.82 14.21 2.53
CA GLY A 291 -2.89 14.16 1.41
C GLY A 291 -1.70 15.09 1.53
N VAL A 292 -1.90 16.35 1.88
CA VAL A 292 -0.80 17.33 2.03
C VAL A 292 0.11 16.94 3.20
N VAL A 293 -0.50 16.61 4.33
CA VAL A 293 0.16 16.20 5.56
C VAL A 293 0.93 14.89 5.36
N GLY A 294 0.32 13.90 4.71
CA GLY A 294 0.95 12.64 4.35
C GLY A 294 2.12 12.81 3.37
N THR A 295 1.95 13.64 2.33
CA THR A 295 3.00 13.94 1.34
C THR A 295 4.20 14.59 2.00
N PHE A 296 3.96 15.65 2.78
CA PHE A 296 5.03 16.34 3.51
C PHE A 296 5.80 15.37 4.41
N SER A 297 5.05 14.51 5.11
CA SER A 297 5.65 13.55 6.01
C SER A 297 6.51 12.51 5.30
N GLN A 298 6.02 11.92 4.21
CA GLN A 298 6.78 10.93 3.44
C GLN A 298 8.03 11.52 2.77
N LEU A 299 7.94 12.73 2.21
CA LEU A 299 9.04 13.33 1.45
C LEU A 299 10.08 14.02 2.33
N THR A 300 9.67 14.56 3.48
CA THR A 300 10.54 15.37 4.34
C THR A 300 10.81 14.72 5.68
N LEU A 301 9.76 14.30 6.39
CA LEU A 301 9.88 13.86 7.78
C LEU A 301 10.46 12.44 7.89
N MET A 302 10.04 11.50 7.03
CA MET A 302 10.56 10.13 7.02
C MET A 302 12.08 10.07 6.76
N PRO A 303 12.63 10.69 5.70
CA PRO A 303 14.08 10.64 5.45
C PRO A 303 14.89 11.35 6.54
N LEU A 304 14.28 12.30 7.25
CA LEU A 304 14.91 13.07 8.33
C LEU A 304 14.93 12.31 9.66
N LEU A 305 13.88 11.56 9.98
CA LEU A 305 13.71 10.86 11.25
C LEU A 305 14.26 9.43 11.23
N ALA A 306 14.08 8.69 10.13
CA ALA A 306 14.51 7.30 10.01
C ALA A 306 15.99 7.07 10.38
N PRO A 307 16.97 7.84 9.86
CA PRO A 307 18.38 7.65 10.23
C PRO A 307 18.73 8.09 11.66
N ARG A 308 17.91 8.95 12.29
CA ARG A 308 18.19 9.49 13.64
C ARG A 308 17.58 8.65 14.76
N ILE A 309 16.36 8.15 14.55
CA ILE A 309 15.56 7.49 15.59
C ILE A 309 15.60 5.96 15.45
N GLY A 310 15.90 5.44 14.25
CA GLY A 310 15.77 4.02 13.94
C GLY A 310 14.34 3.64 13.55
N GLU A 311 14.19 2.59 12.76
CA GLU A 311 12.91 2.23 12.14
C GLU A 311 11.95 1.56 13.11
N GLU A 312 12.47 0.84 14.10
CA GLU A 312 11.71 0.11 15.12
C GLU A 312 11.04 1.08 16.11
N LYS A 313 11.77 2.12 16.52
CA LYS A 313 11.23 3.23 17.32
C LYS A 313 10.24 4.05 16.49
N LEU A 314 10.59 4.36 15.24
CA LEU A 314 9.72 5.12 14.35
C LEU A 314 8.41 4.38 14.02
N LEU A 315 8.46 3.05 13.89
CA LEU A 315 7.29 2.18 13.76
C LEU A 315 6.36 2.33 14.97
N THR A 316 6.91 2.28 16.17
CA THR A 316 6.14 2.41 17.42
C THR A 316 5.50 3.80 17.54
N VAL A 317 6.24 4.86 17.21
CA VAL A 317 5.72 6.24 17.17
C VAL A 317 4.59 6.38 16.15
N GLY A 318 4.76 5.81 14.95
CA GLY A 318 3.74 5.83 13.90
C GLY A 318 2.46 5.09 14.31
N LEU A 319 2.59 3.91 14.93
CA LEU A 319 1.44 3.14 15.43
C LEU A 319 0.73 3.83 16.60
N LEU A 320 1.48 4.51 17.47
CA LEU A 320 0.89 5.32 18.54
C LEU A 320 0.05 6.48 17.96
N ALA A 321 0.60 7.19 16.97
CA ALA A 321 -0.14 8.22 16.26
C ALA A 321 -1.35 7.65 15.51
N SER A 322 -1.23 6.46 14.93
CA SER A 322 -2.34 5.74 14.28
C SER A 322 -3.45 5.39 15.26
N CYS A 323 -3.11 4.94 16.48
CA CYS A 323 -4.10 4.71 17.53
C CYS A 323 -4.81 6.02 17.91
N ALA A 324 -4.04 7.08 18.20
CA ALA A 324 -4.60 8.39 18.56
C ALA A 324 -5.56 8.91 17.47
N HIS A 325 -5.14 8.84 16.21
CA HIS A 325 -5.91 9.16 15.02
C HIS A 325 -7.26 8.43 14.96
N VAL A 326 -7.26 7.09 15.02
CA VAL A 326 -8.48 6.28 14.88
C VAL A 326 -9.41 6.47 16.07
N PHE A 327 -8.87 6.52 17.29
CA PHE A 327 -9.68 6.75 18.49
C PHE A 327 -10.30 8.15 18.47
N LEU A 328 -9.56 9.20 18.11
CA LEU A 328 -10.10 10.56 18.00
C LEU A 328 -11.25 10.66 16.97
N TYR A 329 -11.15 9.97 15.84
CA TYR A 329 -12.27 9.90 14.89
C TYR A 329 -13.50 9.22 15.50
N SER A 330 -13.30 8.11 16.21
CA SER A 330 -14.37 7.34 16.83
C SER A 330 -15.22 8.17 17.83
N ILE A 331 -14.56 8.96 18.68
CA ILE A 331 -15.22 9.80 19.70
C ILE A 331 -15.52 11.23 19.26
N ALA A 332 -15.40 11.56 17.96
CA ALA A 332 -15.50 12.93 17.48
C ALA A 332 -16.78 13.62 18.02
N TRP A 333 -16.56 14.61 18.90
CA TRP A 333 -17.63 15.33 19.59
C TRP A 333 -18.02 16.61 18.86
N SER A 334 -17.19 17.08 17.93
CA SER A 334 -17.40 18.30 17.16
C SER A 334 -16.84 18.16 15.75
N TYR A 335 -17.35 18.96 14.82
CA TYR A 335 -17.01 18.91 13.39
C TYR A 335 -15.53 19.21 13.10
N TRP A 336 -14.83 19.92 13.99
CA TRP A 336 -13.41 20.24 13.81
C TRP A 336 -12.48 19.08 14.21
N VAL A 337 -12.95 18.16 15.07
CA VAL A 337 -12.16 17.05 15.61
C VAL A 337 -11.65 16.10 14.52
N PRO A 338 -12.46 15.73 13.50
CA PRO A 338 -11.98 14.98 12.34
C PRO A 338 -10.75 15.61 11.66
N TYR A 339 -10.75 16.93 11.47
CA TYR A 339 -9.63 17.64 10.84
C TYR A 339 -8.38 17.65 11.72
N LEU A 340 -8.53 17.77 13.06
CA LEU A 340 -7.41 17.59 13.99
C LEU A 340 -6.87 16.16 13.93
N ALA A 341 -7.76 15.15 13.97
CA ALA A 341 -7.38 13.74 13.91
C ALA A 341 -6.59 13.43 12.62
N ALA A 342 -6.98 14.02 11.48
CA ALA A 342 -6.25 13.89 10.21
C ALA A 342 -4.79 14.39 10.27
N THR A 343 -4.44 15.32 11.18
CA THR A 343 -3.04 15.79 11.30
C THR A 343 -2.11 14.71 11.87
N PHE A 344 -2.63 13.76 12.66
CA PHE A 344 -1.85 12.62 13.17
C PHE A 344 -1.40 11.67 12.06
N VAL A 345 -1.99 11.76 10.86
CA VAL A 345 -1.53 11.03 9.67
C VAL A 345 -0.07 11.36 9.33
N MET A 346 0.44 12.54 9.73
CA MET A 346 1.88 12.82 9.60
C MET A 346 2.74 11.69 10.13
N LEU A 347 2.41 11.14 11.30
CA LEU A 347 3.26 10.13 11.92
C LEU A 347 2.80 8.71 11.56
N SER A 348 1.49 8.47 11.37
CA SER A 348 0.99 7.12 11.06
C SER A 348 1.44 6.60 9.70
N ILE A 349 1.71 7.49 8.74
CA ILE A 349 2.08 7.09 7.37
C ILE A 349 3.42 6.32 7.28
N PHE A 350 4.27 6.42 8.32
CA PHE A 350 5.55 5.72 8.38
C PHE A 350 5.41 4.22 8.59
N VAL A 351 4.30 3.75 9.17
CA VAL A 351 4.15 2.37 9.63
C VAL A 351 4.41 1.37 8.49
N ASN A 352 3.78 1.58 7.33
CA ASN A 352 4.00 0.74 6.14
C ASN A 352 5.46 0.74 5.65
N SER A 353 6.13 1.89 5.74
CA SER A 353 7.53 2.03 5.31
C SER A 353 8.47 1.32 6.29
N CYS A 354 8.27 1.51 7.60
CA CYS A 354 9.05 0.87 8.64
C CYS A 354 8.90 -0.66 8.63
N ILE A 355 7.66 -1.19 8.52
CA ILE A 355 7.44 -2.65 8.44
C ILE A 355 8.23 -3.23 7.27
N ARG A 356 8.11 -2.64 6.08
CA ARG A 356 8.80 -3.13 4.88
C ARG A 356 10.31 -3.07 5.05
N SER A 357 10.83 -2.00 5.65
CA SER A 357 12.27 -1.84 5.86
C SER A 357 12.84 -2.81 6.89
N ILE A 358 12.19 -2.95 8.06
CA ILE A 358 12.57 -3.92 9.11
C ILE A 358 12.61 -5.34 8.53
N VAL A 359 11.58 -5.73 7.79
CA VAL A 359 11.52 -7.05 7.13
C VAL A 359 12.66 -7.22 6.13
N SER A 360 12.98 -6.19 5.34
CA SER A 360 14.07 -6.25 4.36
C SER A 360 15.45 -6.45 4.98
N LYS A 361 15.68 -5.97 6.21
CA LYS A 361 16.97 -6.11 6.93
C LYS A 361 17.16 -7.48 7.59
N LYS A 362 16.08 -8.22 7.84
CA LYS A 362 16.11 -9.53 8.53
C LYS A 362 16.13 -10.72 7.58
N VAL A 363 16.09 -10.50 6.27
CA VAL A 363 16.10 -11.55 5.23
C VAL A 363 17.25 -11.35 4.25
N GLY A 364 17.74 -12.45 3.66
CA GLY A 364 18.78 -12.38 2.63
C GLY A 364 18.27 -11.76 1.32
N SER A 365 19.20 -11.33 0.46
CA SER A 365 18.88 -10.74 -0.86
C SER A 365 18.08 -11.70 -1.77
N SER A 366 18.29 -13.01 -1.65
CA SER A 366 17.53 -14.05 -2.36
C SER A 366 16.08 -14.19 -1.89
N GLU A 367 15.79 -13.85 -0.62
CA GLU A 367 14.49 -14.04 0.02
C GLU A 367 13.68 -12.73 0.12
N GLN A 368 14.30 -11.58 -0.14
CA GLN A 368 13.70 -10.27 0.01
C GLN A 368 12.39 -10.11 -0.77
N GLY A 369 12.37 -10.53 -2.04
CA GLY A 369 11.15 -10.47 -2.86
C GLY A 369 10.02 -11.33 -2.30
N MET A 370 10.36 -12.51 -1.77
CA MET A 370 9.38 -13.42 -1.15
C MET A 370 8.82 -12.81 0.15
N ALA A 371 9.69 -12.29 1.02
CA ALA A 371 9.28 -11.67 2.28
C ALA A 371 8.37 -10.46 2.08
N GLN A 372 8.71 -9.57 1.14
CA GLN A 372 7.87 -8.40 0.80
C GLN A 372 6.54 -8.83 0.15
N GLY A 373 6.57 -9.89 -0.65
CA GLY A 373 5.37 -10.53 -1.20
C GLY A 373 4.46 -11.06 -0.10
N CYS A 374 5.01 -11.74 0.91
CA CYS A 374 4.27 -12.23 2.06
C CYS A 374 3.60 -11.09 2.85
N ILE A 375 4.34 -10.02 3.18
CA ILE A 375 3.78 -8.85 3.89
C ILE A 375 2.66 -8.18 3.08
N THR A 376 2.85 -8.05 1.76
CA THR A 376 1.83 -7.51 0.87
C THR A 376 0.60 -8.41 0.83
N GLY A 377 0.78 -9.73 0.74
CA GLY A 377 -0.31 -10.71 0.77
C GLY A 377 -1.10 -10.68 2.07
N VAL A 378 -0.43 -10.55 3.22
CA VAL A 378 -1.08 -10.38 4.53
C VAL A 378 -1.93 -9.11 4.58
N SER A 379 -1.40 -8.00 4.05
CA SER A 379 -2.11 -6.72 3.99
C SER A 379 -3.32 -6.78 3.04
N SER A 380 -3.16 -7.42 1.87
CA SER A 380 -4.26 -7.66 0.92
C SER A 380 -5.33 -8.57 1.52
N PHE A 381 -4.96 -9.61 2.28
CA PHE A 381 -5.92 -10.44 2.98
C PHE A 381 -6.72 -9.63 4.03
N ALA A 382 -6.05 -8.77 4.80
CA ALA A 382 -6.74 -7.86 5.71
C ALA A 382 -7.73 -6.92 4.97
N SER A 383 -7.39 -6.46 3.77
CA SER A 383 -8.29 -5.62 2.95
C SER A 383 -9.56 -6.35 2.46
N VAL A 384 -9.51 -7.68 2.31
CA VAL A 384 -10.71 -8.50 1.99
C VAL A 384 -11.61 -8.64 3.22
N ILE A 385 -11.01 -8.96 4.37
CA ILE A 385 -11.74 -9.24 5.60
C ILE A 385 -12.32 -7.97 6.22
N CYS A 386 -11.61 -6.86 6.09
CA CYS A 386 -11.98 -5.59 6.72
C CYS A 386 -13.43 -5.16 6.42
N PRO A 387 -13.86 -4.97 5.15
CA PRO A 387 -15.22 -4.53 4.89
C PRO A 387 -16.27 -5.55 5.32
N LEU A 388 -15.95 -6.84 5.37
CA LEU A 388 -16.88 -7.87 5.87
C LEU A 388 -17.16 -7.74 7.38
N ILE A 389 -16.22 -7.16 8.14
CA ILE A 389 -16.37 -6.92 9.58
C ILE A 389 -16.93 -5.52 9.84
N PHE A 390 -16.31 -4.48 9.27
CA PHE A 390 -16.62 -3.09 9.61
C PHE A 390 -17.83 -2.54 8.89
N THR A 391 -18.21 -3.08 7.73
CA THR A 391 -19.40 -2.59 7.00
C THR A 391 -20.70 -2.93 7.73
N PRO A 392 -20.97 -4.19 8.13
CA PRO A 392 -22.16 -4.50 8.92
C PRO A 392 -22.18 -3.74 10.25
N LEU A 393 -21.02 -3.61 10.90
CA LEU A 393 -20.91 -2.89 12.16
C LEU A 393 -21.22 -1.40 12.02
N THR A 394 -20.73 -0.77 10.95
CA THR A 394 -21.04 0.63 10.63
C THR A 394 -22.52 0.79 10.29
N ALA A 395 -23.09 -0.10 9.48
CA ALA A 395 -24.51 -0.06 9.14
C ALA A 395 -25.41 -0.19 10.37
N TRP A 396 -25.04 -1.06 11.32
CA TRP A 396 -25.81 -1.29 12.54
C TRP A 396 -25.73 -0.12 13.54
N PHE A 397 -24.54 0.45 13.75
CA PHE A 397 -24.36 1.57 14.70
C PHE A 397 -24.76 2.94 14.14
N LEU A 398 -24.98 3.03 12.82
CA LEU A 398 -25.55 4.21 12.19
C LEU A 398 -27.07 4.11 11.97
N SER A 399 -27.67 2.92 12.14
CA SER A 399 -29.13 2.76 12.07
C SER A 399 -29.82 3.09 13.39
N ASP A 400 -31.15 3.19 13.35
CA ASP A 400 -31.98 3.43 14.53
C ASP A 400 -32.03 2.22 15.49
N ASP A 401 -31.62 1.04 15.02
CA ASP A 401 -31.60 -0.23 15.77
C ASP A 401 -30.29 -0.46 16.57
N ALA A 402 -29.47 0.58 16.73
CA ALA A 402 -28.20 0.46 17.43
C ALA A 402 -28.40 0.04 18.90
N PRO A 403 -27.61 -0.92 19.44
CA PRO A 403 -27.81 -1.44 20.79
C PRO A 403 -27.50 -0.40 21.88
N PHE A 404 -26.67 0.60 21.55
CA PHE A 404 -26.38 1.75 22.40
C PHE A 404 -25.97 2.94 21.52
N HIS A 405 -26.12 4.16 22.06
CA HIS A 405 -25.90 5.38 21.31
C HIS A 405 -24.40 5.69 21.16
N PHE A 406 -23.76 5.08 20.16
CA PHE A 406 -22.37 5.39 19.82
C PHE A 406 -22.07 5.16 18.33
N LYS A 407 -22.35 6.17 17.51
CA LYS A 407 -22.17 6.12 16.04
C LYS A 407 -20.75 5.76 15.58
N GLY A 408 -19.73 6.08 16.39
CA GLY A 408 -18.32 5.82 16.07
C GLY A 408 -17.82 4.42 16.44
N PHE A 409 -18.68 3.54 16.95
CA PHE A 409 -18.27 2.23 17.48
C PHE A 409 -17.49 1.37 16.47
N SER A 410 -17.89 1.36 15.20
CA SER A 410 -17.14 0.64 14.16
C SER A 410 -15.69 1.12 14.04
N ILE A 411 -15.49 2.44 14.08
CA ILE A 411 -14.16 3.06 14.06
C ILE A 411 -13.41 2.75 15.37
N MET A 412 -14.10 2.70 16.52
CA MET A 412 -13.51 2.24 17.80
C MET A 412 -12.92 0.84 17.67
N CYS A 413 -13.66 -0.10 17.06
CA CYS A 413 -13.20 -1.46 16.82
C CYS A 413 -11.97 -1.51 15.90
N ALA A 414 -11.90 -0.63 14.90
CA ALA A 414 -10.72 -0.47 14.05
C ALA A 414 -9.52 0.08 14.86
N GLY A 415 -9.78 0.94 15.84
CA GLY A 415 -8.80 1.43 16.80
C GLY A 415 -8.20 0.30 17.65
N PHE A 416 -9.03 -0.63 18.12
CA PHE A 416 -8.54 -1.81 18.85
C PHE A 416 -7.66 -2.73 17.98
N ALA A 417 -7.99 -2.91 16.70
CA ALA A 417 -7.11 -3.64 15.78
C ALA A 417 -5.73 -2.94 15.67
N THR A 418 -5.72 -1.61 15.51
CA THR A 418 -4.47 -0.84 15.46
C THR A 418 -3.71 -0.87 16.79
N LEU A 419 -4.40 -0.91 17.93
CA LEU A 419 -3.80 -1.06 19.25
C LEU A 419 -3.09 -2.42 19.40
N THR A 420 -3.65 -3.50 18.85
CA THR A 420 -2.95 -4.79 18.78
C THR A 420 -1.64 -4.67 18.01
N ALA A 421 -1.63 -3.98 16.86
CA ALA A 421 -0.39 -3.74 16.12
C ALA A 421 0.64 -2.93 16.95
N LEU A 422 0.19 -1.92 17.69
CA LEU A 422 1.05 -1.15 18.60
C LEU A 422 1.70 -2.03 19.68
N VAL A 423 0.92 -2.89 20.34
CA VAL A 423 1.43 -3.82 21.38
C VAL A 423 2.54 -4.71 20.81
N TYR A 424 2.33 -5.29 19.62
CA TYR A 424 3.34 -6.12 18.98
C TYR A 424 4.60 -5.32 18.57
N SER A 425 4.44 -4.06 18.14
CA SER A 425 5.59 -3.18 17.84
C SER A 425 6.48 -2.95 19.05
N VAL A 426 5.90 -2.72 20.23
CA VAL A 426 6.65 -2.57 21.47
C VAL A 426 7.46 -3.84 21.77
N THR A 427 6.91 -5.04 21.51
CA THR A 427 7.66 -6.28 21.73
C THR A 427 8.85 -6.46 20.80
N ILE A 428 8.80 -5.92 19.56
CA ILE A 428 9.96 -5.88 18.66
C ILE A 428 11.01 -4.93 19.23
N LEU A 429 10.60 -3.72 19.65
CA LEU A 429 11.48 -2.70 20.20
C LEU A 429 12.23 -3.19 21.46
N THR A 430 11.52 -3.83 22.40
CA THR A 430 12.14 -4.36 23.62
C THR A 430 13.14 -5.47 23.31
N GLY A 431 12.86 -6.33 22.32
CA GLY A 431 13.77 -7.41 21.93
C GLY A 431 15.11 -6.92 21.39
N GLU A 432 15.13 -5.79 20.67
CA GLU A 432 16.39 -5.19 20.21
C GLU A 432 17.17 -4.54 21.35
N LEU A 433 16.50 -3.83 22.26
CA LEU A 433 17.15 -3.22 23.43
C LEU A 433 17.84 -4.28 24.30
N THR A 434 17.18 -5.42 24.54
CA THR A 434 17.78 -6.54 25.30
C THR A 434 18.97 -7.18 24.58
N THR A 435 18.94 -7.23 23.25
CA THR A 435 20.06 -7.78 22.46
C THR A 435 21.26 -6.83 22.50
N TYR A 436 21.03 -5.53 22.45
CA TYR A 436 22.07 -4.51 22.55
C TYR A 436 22.73 -4.51 23.93
N GLU A 437 21.94 -4.52 25.01
CA GLU A 437 22.46 -4.57 26.39
C GLU A 437 23.27 -5.85 26.65
N GLY A 438 22.83 -7.00 26.12
CA GLY A 438 23.55 -8.27 26.22
C GLY A 438 24.88 -8.26 25.46
N ALA A 439 24.97 -7.58 24.31
CA ALA A 439 26.20 -7.43 23.54
C ALA A 439 27.20 -6.45 24.17
N THR A 440 26.74 -5.51 25.00
CA THR A 440 27.59 -4.52 25.69
C THR A 440 28.07 -4.95 27.07
N ARG A 441 27.63 -6.09 27.62
CA ARG A 441 28.21 -6.67 28.84
C ARG A 441 29.56 -7.34 28.48
N PRO A 442 30.70 -6.86 29.01
CA PRO A 442 31.97 -7.54 28.83
C PRO A 442 31.92 -8.94 29.48
N GLU A 443 32.65 -9.90 28.93
CA GLU A 443 32.86 -11.28 29.42
C GLU A 443 33.58 -11.35 30.80
N GLU A 444 33.33 -10.43 31.73
CA GLU A 444 34.00 -10.41 33.05
C GLU A 444 33.38 -11.38 34.07
N GLU A 445 32.19 -11.93 33.80
CA GLU A 445 31.50 -12.81 34.76
C GLU A 445 31.63 -14.32 34.48
N GLN A 446 32.36 -14.73 33.43
CA GLN A 446 32.45 -16.14 33.04
C GLN A 446 33.78 -16.84 33.36
N ASN A 447 34.71 -16.17 34.05
CA ASN A 447 36.02 -16.75 34.40
C ASN A 447 36.30 -16.90 35.92
N SER A 448 35.30 -16.77 36.79
CA SER A 448 35.45 -17.17 38.20
C SER A 448 35.18 -18.68 38.36
N GLY A 449 36.06 -19.52 37.81
CA GLY A 449 36.13 -20.94 38.15
C GLY A 449 36.53 -21.12 39.63
N PRO A 450 36.11 -22.21 40.30
CA PRO A 450 36.47 -22.45 41.69
C PRO A 450 37.97 -22.76 41.81
N ASN A 451 38.68 -21.98 42.62
CA ASN A 451 40.09 -22.21 42.96
C ASN A 451 40.31 -23.62 43.54
N PRO A 452 41.34 -24.37 43.12
CA PRO A 452 41.71 -25.62 43.76
C PRO A 452 42.34 -25.35 45.13
N ILE A 453 41.81 -26.00 46.16
CA ILE A 453 42.34 -25.99 47.53
C ILE A 453 43.72 -26.64 47.51
N PHE A 454 44.75 -25.83 47.76
CA PHE A 454 46.13 -26.28 47.92
C PHE A 454 46.29 -27.00 49.27
N THR A 455 46.62 -28.28 49.20
CA THR A 455 47.17 -29.08 50.30
C THR A 455 48.50 -28.49 50.78
N LYS A 456 48.63 -28.23 52.08
CA LYS A 456 49.92 -28.08 52.78
C LYS A 456 49.84 -28.76 54.17
N GLU A 457 50.39 -29.95 54.26
CA GLU A 457 51.26 -30.36 55.39
C GLU A 457 52.71 -29.95 55.03
N PRO A 458 53.74 -29.97 55.93
CA PRO A 458 53.81 -30.50 57.30
C PRO A 458 54.51 -29.60 58.35
N ARG A 459 54.24 -29.81 59.64
CA ARG A 459 55.21 -30.12 60.72
C ARG A 459 54.53 -30.33 62.06
#